data_AF-A0AB34NZ78-F1
#
_entry.id   AF-A0AB34NZ78-F1
#
_cell.length_a   1.000
_cell.length_b   1.000
_cell.length_c   1.000
_cell.angle_alpha   90.00
_cell.angle_beta   90.00
_cell.angle_gamma   90.00
#
_symmetry.space_group_name_H-M   'P 1'
#
loop_
_entity.id
_entity.type
_entity.pdbx_description
1 polymer ?
#
loop_
_entity_poly.entity_id
_entity_poly.type
_entity_poly.pdbx_seq_one_letter_code
_entity_poly.pdbx_strand_id
1 'polypeptide(L)'
;MRKIFLLRGAPGSGKSSFIARHHLQPYAISRDEIRLLLADLTVYYEESTDHLHQVIPRHVTVRTEQMVDNLVQHKMAYGETVIVDGTHITPDKIEHFRPWVEKYRYELFVVDLMQNNSLESLLRRNQTRMHYDWVKPDVIKMMYEQYEANPEVPSWAYSILPNGMERALSQREKNLDHYSHVVCVPDKVKPEDFPHVHISNFYFSFNDEFTRKYGTYRNVITLGKTRDEVIEQFRLPYFVFKFHHKHFLISAYPIRNEMLDPIRKVKGVWSYSTGLYNVADFVKEFPENEHQHVHQFNLSKIDPTRLLHIW
;
A
#
# COMPACT_ATOMS: atom_id res chain seq x y z
N MET A 1 -6.49 1.59 -0.57
CA MET A 1 -6.14 0.21 -0.09
C MET A 1 -4.95 -0.34 -0.85
N ARG A 2 -4.92 -0.20 -2.17
CA ARG A 2 -3.75 -0.55 -2.99
C ARG A 2 -2.66 0.50 -2.83
N LYS A 3 -1.51 0.10 -2.31
CA LYS A 3 -0.44 1.01 -1.93
C LYS A 3 0.88 0.51 -2.49
N ILE A 4 1.66 1.43 -3.03
CA ILE A 4 3.05 1.20 -3.42
C ILE A 4 3.94 2.15 -2.63
N PHE A 5 5.03 1.63 -2.09
CA PHE A 5 5.99 2.37 -1.30
C PHE A 5 7.33 2.39 -2.01
N LEU A 6 7.84 3.58 -2.35
CA LEU A 6 9.19 3.74 -2.86
C LEU A 6 10.09 4.17 -1.72
N LEU A 7 11.17 3.42 -1.47
CA LEU A 7 12.19 3.87 -0.51
C LEU A 7 13.07 4.90 -1.19
N ARG A 8 13.18 6.09 -0.60
CA ARG A 8 14.04 7.17 -1.06
C ARG A 8 15.24 7.28 -0.15
N GLY A 9 16.44 7.05 -0.68
CA GLY A 9 17.64 7.03 0.13
C GLY A 9 18.91 6.62 -0.59
N ALA A 10 19.99 7.35 -0.35
CA ALA A 10 21.33 6.98 -0.78
C ALA A 10 21.79 5.68 -0.09
N PRO A 11 22.81 5.00 -0.62
CA PRO A 11 23.50 3.95 0.13
C PRO A 11 23.93 4.50 1.51
N GLY A 12 23.48 3.85 2.58
CA GLY A 12 23.84 4.15 3.97
C GLY A 12 22.71 4.79 4.76
N SER A 13 21.61 5.13 4.09
CA SER A 13 20.46 5.82 4.69
C SER A 13 19.61 4.93 5.61
N GLY A 14 19.79 3.60 5.54
CA GLY A 14 19.09 2.64 6.41
C GLY A 14 17.86 1.96 5.78
N LYS A 15 17.72 1.96 4.44
CA LYS A 15 16.60 1.31 3.72
C LYS A 15 16.39 -0.15 4.10
N SER A 16 17.43 -0.98 3.99
CA SER A 16 17.36 -2.41 4.32
C SER A 16 17.07 -2.63 5.81
N SER A 17 17.63 -1.78 6.69
CA SER A 17 17.30 -1.80 8.13
C SER A 17 15.85 -1.42 8.39
N PHE A 18 15.29 -0.47 7.65
CA PHE A 18 13.87 -0.10 7.72
C PHE A 18 12.98 -1.27 7.31
N ILE A 19 13.26 -1.91 6.16
CA ILE A 19 12.51 -3.10 5.73
C ILE A 19 12.55 -4.18 6.81
N ALA A 20 13.73 -4.46 7.36
CA ALA A 20 13.91 -5.51 8.36
C ALA A 20 13.16 -5.24 9.68
N ARG A 21 13.27 -4.01 10.20
CA ARG A 21 12.61 -3.61 11.46
C ARG A 21 11.09 -3.60 11.38
N HIS A 22 10.55 -3.38 10.19
CA HIS A 22 9.10 -3.34 9.95
C HIS A 22 8.55 -4.66 9.38
N HIS A 23 9.36 -5.72 9.29
CA HIS A 23 8.97 -7.02 8.74
C HIS A 23 8.40 -6.94 7.32
N LEU A 24 8.99 -6.08 6.49
CA LEU A 24 8.50 -5.75 5.14
C LEU A 24 9.16 -6.58 4.03
N GLN A 25 10.10 -7.46 4.37
CA GLN A 25 10.87 -8.28 3.43
C GLN A 25 9.99 -9.03 2.41
N PRO A 26 8.86 -9.66 2.79
CA PRO A 26 8.02 -10.41 1.85
C PRO A 26 7.38 -9.54 0.76
N TYR A 27 7.31 -8.23 0.98
CA TYR A 27 6.65 -7.26 0.09
C TYR A 27 7.66 -6.41 -0.69
N ALA A 28 8.95 -6.49 -0.33
CA ALA A 28 10.01 -5.68 -0.88
C ALA A 28 10.58 -6.28 -2.17
N ILE A 29 10.77 -5.43 -3.18
CA ILE A 29 11.50 -5.71 -4.41
C ILE A 29 12.81 -4.91 -4.33
N SER A 30 13.92 -5.59 -4.04
CA SER A 30 15.23 -4.96 -3.93
C SER A 30 16.01 -5.02 -5.23
N ARG A 31 16.45 -3.85 -5.71
CA ARG A 31 17.31 -3.77 -6.91
C ARG A 31 18.65 -4.44 -6.70
N ASP A 32 19.20 -4.36 -5.49
CA ASP A 32 20.50 -4.95 -5.17
C ASP A 32 20.42 -6.48 -5.05
N GLU A 33 19.33 -7.02 -4.48
CA GLU A 33 19.07 -8.47 -4.48
C GLU A 33 18.89 -9.01 -5.91
N ILE A 34 18.16 -8.30 -6.78
CA ILE A 34 17.98 -8.70 -8.18
C ILE A 34 19.32 -8.67 -8.94
N ARG A 35 20.19 -7.68 -8.68
CA ARG A 35 21.53 -7.65 -9.29
C ARG A 35 22.34 -8.90 -8.93
N LEU A 36 22.28 -9.32 -7.67
CA LEU A 36 22.96 -10.52 -7.17
C LEU A 36 22.37 -11.82 -7.74
N LEU A 37 21.08 -11.84 -8.10
CA LEU A 37 20.48 -12.97 -8.83
C LEU A 37 20.92 -13.02 -10.29
N LEU A 38 21.24 -11.87 -10.89
CA LEU A 38 21.61 -11.76 -12.31
C LEU A 38 23.11 -11.93 -12.56
N ALA A 39 23.95 -11.63 -11.57
CA ALA A 39 25.40 -11.69 -11.69
C ALA A 39 26.07 -11.84 -10.32
N ASP A 40 27.23 -12.52 -10.31
CA ASP A 40 28.10 -12.63 -9.15
C ASP A 40 28.70 -11.29 -8.73
N LEU A 41 29.21 -11.24 -7.51
CA LEU A 41 30.02 -10.12 -7.03
C LEU A 41 31.22 -9.86 -7.95
N THR A 42 31.57 -8.58 -8.11
CA THR A 42 32.78 -8.15 -8.81
C THR A 42 33.74 -7.49 -7.84
N VAL A 43 35.01 -7.36 -8.22
CA VAL A 43 36.02 -6.70 -7.38
C VAL A 43 36.30 -5.29 -7.90
N TYR A 44 36.48 -4.35 -6.98
CA TYR A 44 36.90 -2.97 -7.24
C TYR A 44 38.13 -2.63 -6.40
N TYR A 45 39.18 -2.11 -7.04
CA TYR A 45 40.37 -1.62 -6.36
C TYR A 45 40.24 -0.12 -6.07
N GLU A 46 40.39 0.26 -4.80
CA GLU A 46 40.39 1.65 -4.35
C GLU A 46 41.83 2.14 -4.15
N GLU A 47 42.35 2.91 -5.11
CA GLU A 47 43.75 3.39 -5.10
C GLU A 47 44.10 4.25 -3.87
N SER A 48 43.15 5.03 -3.34
CA SER A 48 43.39 5.94 -2.22
C SER A 48 43.63 5.23 -0.89
N THR A 49 43.14 4.00 -0.75
CA THR A 49 43.22 3.19 0.47
C THR A 49 44.00 1.89 0.28
N ASP A 50 44.49 1.63 -0.94
CA ASP A 50 45.15 0.38 -1.34
C ASP A 50 44.33 -0.86 -0.92
N HIS A 51 43.04 -0.86 -1.27
CA HIS A 51 42.08 -1.87 -0.82
C HIS A 51 41.27 -2.49 -1.96
N LEU A 52 41.04 -3.81 -1.91
CA LEU A 52 40.15 -4.53 -2.82
C LEU A 52 38.77 -4.75 -2.19
N HIS A 53 37.75 -4.13 -2.74
CA HIS A 53 36.36 -4.29 -2.32
C HIS A 53 35.66 -5.31 -3.23
N GLN A 54 35.02 -6.33 -2.66
CA GLN A 54 33.97 -7.03 -3.39
C GLN A 54 32.75 -6.13 -3.41
N VAL A 55 32.04 -6.01 -4.54
CA VAL A 55 30.90 -5.10 -4.71
C VAL A 55 29.84 -5.69 -5.65
N ILE A 56 28.60 -5.21 -5.52
CA ILE A 56 27.51 -5.56 -6.44
C ILE A 56 27.79 -4.99 -7.84
N PRO A 57 27.73 -5.83 -8.91
CA PRO A 57 28.00 -5.38 -10.26
C PRO A 57 26.96 -4.38 -10.77
N ARG A 58 27.42 -3.37 -11.52
CA ARG A 58 26.55 -2.38 -12.18
C ARG A 58 26.31 -2.65 -13.67
N HIS A 59 27.02 -3.58 -14.29
CA HIS A 59 26.88 -3.87 -15.73
C HIS A 59 25.53 -4.51 -16.12
N VAL A 60 24.82 -5.14 -15.16
CA VAL A 60 23.48 -5.72 -15.36
C VAL A 60 22.32 -4.75 -15.10
N THR A 61 22.59 -3.43 -15.01
CA THR A 61 21.57 -2.44 -14.61
C THR A 61 20.32 -2.46 -15.49
N VAL A 62 20.46 -2.53 -16.83
CA VAL A 62 19.30 -2.54 -17.74
C VAL A 62 18.39 -3.74 -17.48
N ARG A 63 18.96 -4.95 -17.34
CA ARG A 63 18.20 -6.17 -17.04
C ARG A 63 17.57 -6.11 -15.64
N THR A 64 18.28 -5.52 -14.68
CA THR A 64 17.77 -5.32 -13.31
C THR A 64 16.51 -4.45 -13.33
N GLU A 65 16.55 -3.29 -13.99
CA GLU A 65 15.41 -2.37 -14.05
C GLU A 65 14.21 -3.03 -14.77
N GLN A 66 14.45 -3.75 -15.88
CA GLN A 66 13.39 -4.51 -16.56
C GLN A 66 12.73 -5.55 -15.63
N MET A 67 13.52 -6.26 -14.82
CA MET A 67 13.00 -7.26 -13.88
C MET A 67 12.23 -6.63 -12.73
N VAL A 68 12.72 -5.51 -12.19
CA VAL A 68 12.02 -4.71 -11.17
C VAL A 68 10.66 -4.26 -11.71
N ASP A 69 10.63 -3.67 -12.91
CA ASP A 69 9.42 -3.17 -13.55
C ASP A 69 8.39 -4.29 -13.75
N ASN A 70 8.84 -5.46 -14.23
CA ASN A 70 7.98 -6.63 -14.41
C ASN A 70 7.41 -7.15 -13.08
N LEU A 71 8.22 -7.23 -12.03
CA LEU A 71 7.77 -7.67 -10.70
C LEU A 71 6.77 -6.70 -10.08
N VAL A 72 7.04 -5.40 -10.17
CA VAL A 72 6.15 -4.34 -9.69
C VAL A 72 4.82 -4.41 -10.42
N GLN A 73 4.84 -4.43 -11.76
CA GLN A 73 3.62 -4.47 -12.57
C GLN A 73 2.81 -5.74 -12.30
N HIS A 74 3.47 -6.90 -12.17
CA HIS A 74 2.81 -8.15 -11.82
C HIS A 74 2.09 -8.02 -10.47
N LYS A 75 2.79 -7.64 -9.40
CA LYS A 75 2.18 -7.47 -8.07
C LYS A 75 1.02 -6.45 -8.08
N MET A 76 1.17 -5.34 -8.82
CA MET A 76 0.12 -4.33 -8.95
C MET A 76 -1.12 -4.85 -9.66
N ALA A 77 -0.96 -5.68 -10.70
CA ALA A 77 -2.08 -6.32 -11.39
C ALA A 77 -2.89 -7.23 -10.47
N TYR A 78 -2.25 -7.84 -9.48
CA TYR A 78 -2.90 -8.70 -8.48
C TYR A 78 -3.36 -7.95 -7.22
N GLY A 79 -3.32 -6.62 -7.19
CA GLY A 79 -3.82 -5.83 -6.06
C GLY A 79 -2.96 -5.98 -4.79
N GLU A 80 -1.73 -6.47 -4.91
CA GLU A 80 -0.80 -6.64 -3.79
C GLU A 80 -0.17 -5.31 -3.38
N THR A 81 0.17 -5.17 -2.09
CA THR A 81 1.02 -4.08 -1.63
C THR A 81 2.46 -4.30 -2.10
N VAL A 82 3.07 -3.25 -2.64
CA VAL A 82 4.41 -3.30 -3.23
C VAL A 82 5.33 -2.35 -2.50
N ILE A 83 6.54 -2.81 -2.17
CA ILE A 83 7.61 -1.96 -1.64
C ILE A 83 8.78 -2.08 -2.59
N VAL A 84 9.29 -0.95 -3.09
CA VAL A 84 10.43 -0.94 -4.00
C VAL A 84 11.65 -0.38 -3.26
N ASP A 85 12.60 -1.26 -2.95
CA ASP A 85 13.89 -0.87 -2.39
C ASP A 85 14.82 -0.44 -3.52
N GLY A 86 14.82 0.86 -3.75
CA GLY A 86 15.71 1.56 -4.66
C GLY A 86 16.21 2.85 -4.02
N THR A 87 16.92 3.67 -4.77
CA THR A 87 17.39 4.96 -4.24
C THR A 87 16.36 6.07 -4.42
N HIS A 88 15.59 6.06 -5.51
CA HIS A 88 14.51 7.01 -5.86
C HIS A 88 14.81 8.46 -5.47
N ILE A 89 16.06 8.91 -5.67
CA ILE A 89 16.56 10.20 -5.21
C ILE A 89 15.89 11.35 -5.95
N THR A 90 15.82 11.23 -7.26
CA THR A 90 15.33 12.28 -8.16
C THR A 90 13.86 12.05 -8.55
N PRO A 91 13.11 13.14 -8.80
CA PRO A 91 11.69 13.05 -9.17
C PRO A 91 11.41 12.19 -10.41
N ASP A 92 12.31 12.16 -11.41
CA ASP A 92 12.15 11.32 -12.62
C ASP A 92 12.03 9.82 -12.28
N LYS A 93 12.76 9.37 -11.24
CA LYS A 93 12.70 7.98 -10.79
C LYS A 93 11.39 7.63 -10.12
N ILE A 94 10.69 8.62 -9.58
CA ILE A 94 9.35 8.45 -9.00
C ILE A 94 8.30 8.53 -10.12
N GLU A 95 8.45 9.47 -11.05
CA GLU A 95 7.54 9.66 -12.19
C GLU A 95 7.45 8.42 -13.09
N HIS A 96 8.53 7.63 -13.18
CA HIS A 96 8.57 6.32 -13.84
C HIS A 96 7.38 5.40 -13.47
N PHE A 97 6.92 5.42 -12.22
CA PHE A 97 5.86 4.54 -11.73
C PHE A 97 4.44 5.04 -12.06
N ARG A 98 4.29 6.29 -12.49
CA ARG A 98 2.98 6.93 -12.70
C ARG A 98 2.03 6.14 -13.62
N PRO A 99 2.46 5.62 -14.78
CA PRO A 99 1.55 4.90 -15.68
C PRO A 99 0.91 3.67 -15.02
N TRP A 100 1.64 2.98 -14.14
CA TRP A 100 1.10 1.82 -13.42
C TRP A 100 0.23 2.22 -12.24
N VAL A 101 0.61 3.28 -11.54
CA VAL A 101 -0.20 3.86 -10.45
C VAL A 101 -1.59 4.24 -10.97
N GLU A 102 -1.65 4.93 -12.10
CA GLU A 102 -2.91 5.33 -12.75
C GLU A 102 -3.68 4.11 -13.27
N LYS A 103 -3.01 3.20 -13.99
CA LYS A 103 -3.63 1.98 -14.56
C LYS A 103 -4.25 1.09 -13.49
N TYR A 104 -3.54 0.82 -12.39
CA TYR A 104 -3.96 -0.13 -11.36
C TYR A 104 -4.61 0.54 -10.14
N ARG A 105 -4.79 1.86 -10.16
CA ARG A 105 -5.41 2.69 -9.10
C ARG A 105 -4.72 2.55 -7.75
N TYR A 106 -3.41 2.69 -7.73
CA TYR A 106 -2.59 2.67 -6.52
C TYR A 106 -2.44 4.06 -5.92
N GLU A 107 -2.18 4.10 -4.62
CA GLU A 107 -1.65 5.28 -3.92
C GLU A 107 -0.14 5.09 -3.78
N LEU A 108 0.67 6.06 -4.24
CA LEU A 108 2.13 5.99 -4.13
C LEU A 108 2.63 6.80 -2.94
N PHE A 109 3.40 6.13 -2.08
CA PHE A 109 4.07 6.72 -0.94
C PHE A 109 5.59 6.69 -1.16
N VAL A 110 6.24 7.82 -0.98
CA VAL A 110 7.70 7.93 -0.93
C VAL A 110 8.11 7.95 0.53
N VAL A 111 8.83 6.92 0.97
CA VAL A 111 9.39 6.85 2.33
C VAL A 111 10.76 7.52 2.28
N ASP A 112 10.87 8.71 2.85
CA ASP A 112 12.12 9.50 2.83
C ASP A 112 13.05 9.09 3.97
N LEU A 113 14.15 8.41 3.64
CA LEU A 113 15.20 8.05 4.58
C LEU A 113 16.41 8.99 4.52
N MET A 114 16.36 10.08 3.74
CA MET A 114 17.48 11.03 3.63
C MET A 114 17.35 12.18 4.63
N GLN A 115 16.13 12.62 4.95
CA GLN A 115 15.90 13.84 5.75
C GLN A 115 16.76 13.95 7.02
N ASN A 116 17.00 12.85 7.72
CA ASN A 116 17.77 12.81 8.98
C ASN A 116 19.21 12.29 8.83
N ASN A 117 19.75 12.27 7.60
CA ASN A 117 21.11 11.79 7.31
C ASN A 117 21.95 12.89 6.68
N SER A 118 23.14 13.13 7.22
CA SER A 118 24.17 13.98 6.61
C SER A 118 25.06 13.19 5.66
N LEU A 119 25.71 13.87 4.71
CA LEU A 119 26.70 13.26 3.84
C LEU A 119 27.81 12.56 4.64
N GLU A 120 28.32 13.19 5.70
CA GLU A 120 29.35 12.60 6.56
C GLU A 120 28.89 11.28 7.19
N SER A 121 27.65 11.23 7.70
CA SER A 121 27.15 10.01 8.35
C SER A 121 26.92 8.88 7.35
N LEU A 122 26.49 9.19 6.12
CA LEU A 122 26.35 8.23 5.03
C LEU A 122 27.72 7.65 4.62
N LEU A 123 28.72 8.51 4.44
CA LEU A 123 30.09 8.10 4.11
C LEU A 123 30.70 7.23 5.21
N ARG A 124 30.55 7.63 6.48
CA ARG A 124 31.02 6.85 7.63
C ARG A 124 30.39 5.47 7.68
N ARG A 125 29.06 5.38 7.52
CA ARG A 125 28.37 4.08 7.49
C ARG A 125 28.81 3.23 6.32
N ASN A 126 29.09 3.85 5.17
CA ASN A 126 29.52 3.14 3.98
C ASN A 126 30.86 2.42 4.16
N GLN A 127 31.78 3.00 4.94
CA GLN A 127 33.06 2.37 5.27
C GLN A 127 32.92 1.09 6.12
N THR A 128 31.89 1.01 6.97
CA THR A 128 31.67 -0.12 7.88
C THR A 128 30.61 -1.10 7.40
N ARG A 129 30.22 -1.03 6.12
CA ARG A 129 29.21 -1.93 5.54
C ARG A 129 29.75 -3.34 5.36
N MET A 130 28.80 -4.29 5.23
CA MET A 130 29.13 -5.59 4.65
C MET A 130 29.89 -5.38 3.35
N HIS A 131 31.00 -6.11 3.16
CA HIS A 131 31.98 -5.82 2.11
C HIS A 131 31.32 -5.57 0.75
N TYR A 132 30.36 -6.40 0.33
CA TYR A 132 29.71 -6.27 -0.97
C TYR A 132 28.68 -5.13 -1.11
N ASP A 133 28.15 -4.60 -0.01
CA ASP A 133 27.22 -3.47 0.00
C ASP A 133 27.94 -2.11 -0.04
N TRP A 134 29.27 -2.13 0.00
CA TRP A 134 30.10 -0.95 -0.16
C TRP A 134 29.90 -0.35 -1.56
N VAL A 135 29.83 0.98 -1.61
CA VAL A 135 29.75 1.74 -2.85
C VAL A 135 30.81 2.84 -2.83
N LYS A 136 31.35 3.24 -3.99
CA LYS A 136 32.33 4.33 -4.07
C LYS A 136 31.80 5.61 -3.37
N PRO A 137 32.62 6.28 -2.53
CA PRO A 137 32.25 7.52 -1.86
C PRO A 137 31.66 8.60 -2.78
N ASP A 138 32.20 8.76 -3.99
CA ASP A 138 31.73 9.79 -4.93
C ASP A 138 30.31 9.52 -5.45
N VAL A 139 29.88 8.25 -5.50
CA VAL A 139 28.49 7.91 -5.84
C VAL A 139 27.55 8.37 -4.73
N ILE A 140 27.96 8.27 -3.46
CA ILE A 140 27.18 8.74 -2.31
C ILE A 140 27.10 10.25 -2.31
N LYS A 141 28.21 10.95 -2.55
CA LYS A 141 28.24 12.42 -2.68
C LYS A 141 27.31 12.89 -3.79
N MET A 142 27.42 12.32 -4.99
CA MET A 142 26.55 12.62 -6.12
C MET A 142 25.08 12.40 -5.78
N MET A 143 24.71 11.28 -5.16
CA MET A 143 23.32 11.01 -4.75
C MET A 143 22.82 11.98 -3.67
N TYR A 144 23.70 12.40 -2.75
CA TYR A 144 23.36 13.37 -1.72
C TYR A 144 23.12 14.76 -2.33
N GLU A 145 24.02 15.23 -3.20
CA GLU A 145 23.86 16.49 -3.94
C GLU A 145 22.60 16.49 -4.80
N GLN A 146 22.30 15.38 -5.49
CA GLN A 146 21.07 15.22 -6.26
C GLN A 146 19.82 15.28 -5.38
N TYR A 147 19.88 14.72 -4.17
CA TYR A 147 18.78 14.80 -3.21
C TYR A 147 18.56 16.24 -2.74
N GLU A 148 19.63 16.96 -2.37
CA GLU A 148 19.56 18.36 -1.94
C GLU A 148 19.06 19.29 -3.05
N ALA A 149 19.45 19.02 -4.30
CA ALA A 149 18.98 19.78 -5.46
C ALA A 149 17.51 19.49 -5.81
N ASN A 150 16.96 18.35 -5.35
CA ASN A 150 15.60 17.92 -5.70
C ASN A 150 14.82 17.49 -4.45
N PRO A 151 14.59 18.34 -3.44
CA PRO A 151 13.98 17.90 -2.18
C PRO A 151 12.52 17.45 -2.35
N GLU A 152 11.84 17.95 -3.37
CA GLU A 152 10.43 17.71 -3.62
C GLU A 152 10.16 16.34 -4.25
N VAL A 153 8.95 15.82 -4.02
CA VAL A 153 8.39 14.66 -4.72
C VAL A 153 7.27 15.14 -5.65
N PRO A 154 6.93 14.38 -6.72
CA PRO A 154 5.80 14.73 -7.58
C PRO A 154 4.51 14.97 -6.78
N SER A 155 3.71 15.98 -7.16
CA SER A 155 2.55 16.44 -6.40
C SER A 155 1.44 15.39 -6.20
N TRP A 156 1.44 14.34 -7.03
CA TRP A 156 0.49 13.22 -6.97
C TRP A 156 0.96 12.09 -6.05
N ALA A 157 2.21 12.14 -5.57
CA ALA A 157 2.79 11.19 -4.63
C ALA A 157 2.77 11.73 -3.20
N TYR A 158 2.63 10.84 -2.22
CA TYR A 158 2.67 11.20 -0.81
C TYR A 158 4.08 11.04 -0.25
N SER A 159 4.71 12.11 0.24
CA SER A 159 5.96 11.99 1.00
C SER A 159 5.68 11.68 2.47
N ILE A 160 6.34 10.66 3.01
CA ILE A 160 6.26 10.28 4.43
C ILE A 160 7.64 9.97 5.00
N LEU A 161 7.77 10.14 6.31
CA LEU A 161 8.94 9.67 7.05
C LEU A 161 8.76 8.20 7.48
N PRO A 162 9.85 7.51 7.87
CA PRO A 162 9.78 6.10 8.28
C PRO A 162 8.76 5.82 9.39
N ASN A 163 8.62 6.74 10.35
CA ASN A 163 7.64 6.63 11.44
C ASN A 163 6.18 6.77 10.95
N GLY A 164 5.95 7.27 9.74
CA GLY A 164 4.65 7.39 9.11
C GLY A 164 4.18 6.11 8.41
N MET A 165 5.05 5.11 8.23
CA MET A 165 4.76 3.88 7.48
C MET A 165 3.50 3.18 7.99
N GLU A 166 3.36 3.04 9.29
CA GLU A 166 2.23 2.33 9.87
C GLU A 166 0.89 3.04 9.58
N ARG A 167 0.87 4.36 9.72
CA ARG A 167 -0.31 5.17 9.36
C ARG A 167 -0.59 5.09 7.86
N ALA A 168 0.45 5.03 7.04
CA ALA A 168 0.31 4.88 5.60
C ALA A 168 -0.21 3.49 5.23
N LEU A 169 0.10 2.42 5.96
CA LEU A 169 -0.45 1.09 5.76
C LEU A 169 -1.88 0.95 6.28
N SER A 170 -2.25 1.70 7.33
CA SER A 170 -3.56 1.54 7.94
C SER A 170 -4.72 2.09 7.09
N GLN A 171 -5.93 1.64 7.42
CA GLN A 171 -7.19 2.20 6.92
C GLN A 171 -7.97 2.78 8.08
N ARG A 172 -8.45 4.02 7.93
CA ARG A 172 -9.27 4.69 8.93
C ARG A 172 -10.76 4.43 8.66
N GLU A 173 -11.54 4.28 9.71
CA GLU A 173 -12.99 4.28 9.57
C GLU A 173 -13.52 5.63 9.08
N LYS A 174 -14.64 5.60 8.36
CA LYS A 174 -15.37 6.81 7.98
C LYS A 174 -16.49 7.08 8.97
N ASN A 175 -16.61 8.32 9.44
CA ASN A 175 -17.73 8.70 10.29
C ASN A 175 -18.97 9.01 9.44
N LEU A 176 -20.03 8.23 9.63
CA LEU A 176 -21.33 8.37 8.97
C LEU A 176 -22.42 8.88 9.92
N ASP A 177 -22.09 9.27 11.17
CA ASP A 177 -23.04 9.76 12.20
C ASP A 177 -23.90 10.97 11.73
N HIS A 178 -23.52 11.65 10.63
CA HIS A 178 -24.26 12.78 10.06
C HIS A 178 -25.37 12.38 9.07
N TYR A 179 -25.40 11.12 8.63
CA TYR A 179 -26.48 10.59 7.81
C TYR A 179 -27.66 10.17 8.70
N SER A 180 -28.88 10.26 8.19
CA SER A 180 -30.09 9.82 8.88
C SER A 180 -30.21 8.30 8.89
N HIS A 181 -29.83 7.65 7.78
CA HIS A 181 -29.87 6.20 7.64
C HIS A 181 -28.66 5.68 6.88
N VAL A 182 -28.21 4.48 7.24
CA VAL A 182 -27.25 3.70 6.47
C VAL A 182 -27.96 2.44 5.99
N VAL A 183 -27.99 2.24 4.67
CA VAL A 183 -28.73 1.16 4.02
C VAL A 183 -27.79 0.33 3.16
N CYS A 184 -27.85 -0.99 3.28
CA CYS A 184 -27.20 -1.90 2.35
C CYS A 184 -28.23 -2.44 1.35
N VAL A 185 -27.85 -2.48 0.08
CA VAL A 185 -28.59 -3.08 -1.05
C VAL A 185 -27.87 -4.38 -1.44
N PRO A 186 -28.36 -5.54 -0.96
CA PRO A 186 -27.81 -6.84 -1.34
C PRO A 186 -27.96 -7.17 -2.83
N ASP A 187 -27.21 -8.18 -3.27
CA ASP A 187 -27.02 -8.49 -4.68
C ASP A 187 -28.26 -9.03 -5.41
N LYS A 188 -29.25 -9.57 -4.70
CA LYS A 188 -30.49 -10.13 -5.30
C LYS A 188 -31.74 -9.28 -5.04
N VAL A 189 -31.60 -8.07 -4.51
CA VAL A 189 -32.71 -7.10 -4.43
C VAL A 189 -33.14 -6.75 -5.85
N LYS A 190 -34.45 -6.77 -6.11
CA LYS A 190 -35.00 -6.46 -7.42
C LYS A 190 -35.07 -4.94 -7.67
N PRO A 191 -35.04 -4.48 -8.92
CA PRO A 191 -35.08 -3.06 -9.23
C PRO A 191 -36.33 -2.33 -8.73
N GLU A 192 -37.48 -3.00 -8.70
CA GLU A 192 -38.71 -2.47 -8.12
C GLU A 192 -38.61 -2.17 -6.61
N ASP A 193 -37.72 -2.89 -5.90
CA ASP A 193 -37.51 -2.78 -4.45
C ASP A 193 -36.29 -1.90 -4.10
N PHE A 194 -35.67 -1.25 -5.09
CA PHE A 194 -34.55 -0.35 -4.82
C PHE A 194 -34.98 0.86 -4.00
N PRO A 195 -34.15 1.29 -3.02
CA PRO A 195 -34.46 2.47 -2.25
C PRO A 195 -34.37 3.72 -3.14
N HIS A 196 -35.24 4.69 -2.88
CA HIS A 196 -35.06 6.03 -3.42
C HIS A 196 -33.80 6.66 -2.80
N VAL A 197 -32.78 6.89 -3.63
CA VAL A 197 -31.51 7.48 -3.18
C VAL A 197 -31.71 8.93 -2.77
N HIS A 198 -31.46 9.21 -1.50
CA HIS A 198 -31.58 10.55 -0.93
C HIS A 198 -30.27 10.98 -0.27
N ILE A 199 -29.93 12.27 -0.37
CA ILE A 199 -28.65 12.84 0.09
C ILE A 199 -28.44 12.73 1.61
N SER A 200 -29.52 12.62 2.39
CA SER A 200 -29.46 12.44 3.85
C SER A 200 -29.11 11.02 4.27
N ASN A 201 -29.06 10.06 3.35
CA ASN A 201 -28.81 8.66 3.63
C ASN A 201 -27.50 8.20 2.98
N PHE A 202 -26.91 7.13 3.51
CA PHE A 202 -25.73 6.49 2.95
C PHE A 202 -26.07 5.07 2.50
N TYR A 203 -25.54 4.66 1.35
CA TYR A 203 -25.87 3.39 0.72
C TYR A 203 -24.62 2.56 0.45
N PHE A 204 -24.63 1.31 0.89
CA PHE A 204 -23.71 0.27 0.44
C PHE A 204 -24.41 -0.58 -0.62
N SER A 205 -23.75 -0.86 -1.74
CA SER A 205 -24.31 -1.67 -2.81
C SER A 205 -23.43 -2.88 -3.09
N PHE A 206 -24.04 -4.05 -3.05
CA PHE A 206 -23.52 -5.29 -3.62
C PHE A 206 -24.23 -5.66 -4.94
N ASN A 207 -25.15 -4.80 -5.40
CA ASN A 207 -26.04 -5.02 -6.54
C ASN A 207 -25.55 -4.23 -7.77
N ASP A 208 -25.28 -4.94 -8.86
CA ASP A 208 -24.71 -4.34 -10.07
C ASP A 208 -25.68 -3.40 -10.79
N GLU A 209 -26.98 -3.68 -10.74
CA GLU A 209 -27.99 -2.84 -11.39
C GLU A 209 -28.22 -1.55 -10.60
N PHE A 210 -28.29 -1.65 -9.27
CA PHE A 210 -28.34 -0.47 -8.40
C PHE A 210 -27.09 0.39 -8.58
N THR A 211 -25.90 -0.23 -8.60
CA THR A 211 -24.63 0.46 -8.84
C THR A 211 -24.58 1.11 -10.22
N ARG A 212 -25.11 0.48 -11.27
CA ARG A 212 -25.19 1.08 -12.61
C ARG A 212 -26.04 2.35 -12.62
N LYS A 213 -27.10 2.37 -11.83
CA LYS A 213 -28.05 3.50 -11.77
C LYS A 213 -27.59 4.63 -10.84
N TYR A 214 -26.96 4.31 -9.71
CA TYR A 214 -26.69 5.28 -8.64
C TYR A 214 -25.23 5.32 -8.15
N GLY A 215 -24.33 4.50 -8.71
CA GLY A 215 -22.95 4.38 -8.24
C GLY A 215 -22.08 5.62 -8.39
N THR A 216 -22.51 6.62 -9.15
CA THR A 216 -21.83 7.92 -9.28
C THR A 216 -22.13 8.88 -8.12
N TYR A 217 -23.14 8.58 -7.30
CA TYR A 217 -23.54 9.41 -6.17
C TYR A 217 -22.54 9.26 -5.02
N ARG A 218 -22.13 10.37 -4.41
CA ARG A 218 -21.09 10.40 -3.36
C ARG A 218 -21.45 9.62 -2.08
N ASN A 219 -22.73 9.44 -1.83
CA ASN A 219 -23.29 8.69 -0.71
C ASN A 219 -23.63 7.23 -1.06
N VAL A 220 -23.18 6.74 -2.23
CA VAL A 220 -23.31 5.35 -2.65
C VAL A 220 -21.92 4.74 -2.79
N ILE A 221 -21.63 3.69 -2.03
CA ILE A 221 -20.39 2.92 -2.11
C ILE A 221 -20.70 1.53 -2.65
N THR A 222 -19.98 1.14 -3.70
CA THR A 222 -20.07 -0.22 -4.25
C THR A 222 -19.01 -1.11 -3.62
N LEU A 223 -19.44 -2.28 -3.16
CA LEU A 223 -18.59 -3.30 -2.56
C LEU A 223 -18.44 -4.50 -3.50
N GLY A 224 -17.26 -5.12 -3.47
CA GLY A 224 -16.93 -6.30 -4.26
C GLY A 224 -17.24 -7.59 -3.51
N LYS A 225 -17.73 -8.59 -4.23
CA LYS A 225 -18.08 -9.93 -3.71
C LYS A 225 -17.13 -11.03 -4.14
N THR A 226 -16.42 -10.79 -5.24
CA THR A 226 -15.54 -11.76 -5.89
C THR A 226 -14.16 -11.17 -6.10
N ARG A 227 -13.17 -12.04 -6.34
CA ARG A 227 -11.81 -11.62 -6.69
C ARG A 227 -11.81 -10.68 -7.89
N ASP A 228 -12.52 -11.03 -8.96
CA ASP A 228 -12.52 -10.25 -10.20
C ASP A 228 -13.16 -8.87 -10.00
N GLU A 229 -14.23 -8.80 -9.21
CA GLU A 229 -14.85 -7.52 -8.82
C GLU A 229 -13.88 -6.61 -8.05
N VAL A 230 -13.10 -7.18 -7.13
CA VAL A 230 -12.14 -6.41 -6.32
C VAL A 230 -10.88 -6.05 -7.09
N ILE A 231 -10.37 -6.95 -7.93
CA ILE A 231 -9.11 -6.82 -8.65
C ILE A 231 -9.29 -6.07 -9.99
N GLU A 232 -10.14 -6.55 -10.87
CA GLU A 232 -10.29 -6.02 -12.22
C GLU A 232 -11.24 -4.81 -12.27
N GLN A 233 -12.30 -4.82 -11.43
CA GLN A 233 -13.27 -3.73 -11.38
C GLN A 233 -12.98 -2.70 -10.29
N PHE A 234 -11.91 -2.90 -9.51
CA PHE A 234 -11.46 -1.99 -8.44
C PHE A 234 -12.52 -1.70 -7.37
N ARG A 235 -13.45 -2.63 -7.12
CA ARG A 235 -14.44 -2.47 -6.05
C ARG A 235 -13.78 -2.62 -4.69
N LEU A 236 -14.35 -1.94 -3.69
CA LEU A 236 -13.87 -2.07 -2.32
C LEU A 236 -14.28 -3.44 -1.76
N PRO A 237 -13.37 -4.30 -1.29
CA PRO A 237 -13.74 -5.57 -0.66
C PRO A 237 -14.53 -5.41 0.66
N TYR A 238 -14.28 -4.32 1.38
CA TYR A 238 -14.97 -4.00 2.61
C TYR A 238 -14.96 -2.50 2.88
N PHE A 239 -15.77 -2.08 3.86
CA PHE A 239 -15.81 -0.72 4.35
C PHE A 239 -15.98 -0.67 5.87
N VAL A 240 -15.15 0.13 6.54
CA VAL A 240 -15.18 0.35 7.99
C VAL A 240 -15.75 1.73 8.28
N PHE A 241 -16.73 1.79 9.17
CA PHE A 241 -17.47 3.01 9.44
C PHE A 241 -17.98 3.11 10.87
N LYS A 242 -18.22 4.35 11.29
CA LYS A 242 -18.89 4.69 12.54
C LYS A 242 -20.30 5.21 12.24
N PHE A 243 -21.31 4.68 12.92
CA PHE A 243 -22.69 5.13 12.82
C PHE A 243 -23.40 4.97 14.18
N HIS A 244 -24.23 5.95 14.58
CA HIS A 244 -24.81 6.04 15.93
C HIS A 244 -23.80 5.78 17.06
N HIS A 245 -22.59 6.30 16.91
CA HIS A 245 -21.49 6.13 17.86
C HIS A 245 -20.97 4.70 18.05
N LYS A 246 -21.41 3.76 17.22
CA LYS A 246 -20.91 2.38 17.15
C LYS A 246 -20.02 2.20 15.93
N HIS A 247 -19.16 1.19 15.99
CA HIS A 247 -18.15 0.88 14.99
C HIS A 247 -18.54 -0.40 14.24
N PHE A 248 -18.57 -0.31 12.92
CA PHE A 248 -19.06 -1.35 12.04
C PHE A 248 -18.09 -1.61 10.89
N LEU A 249 -18.15 -2.83 10.38
CA LEU A 249 -17.52 -3.24 9.14
C LEU A 249 -18.59 -3.87 8.25
N ILE A 250 -18.56 -3.56 6.95
CA ILE A 250 -19.40 -4.22 5.96
C ILE A 250 -18.55 -4.85 4.86
N SER A 251 -18.83 -6.09 4.50
CA SER A 251 -18.07 -6.89 3.52
C SER A 251 -18.93 -8.00 2.92
N ALA A 252 -18.41 -8.71 1.92
CA ALA A 252 -19.12 -9.86 1.36
C ALA A 252 -19.13 -11.07 2.31
N TYR A 253 -17.96 -11.37 2.90
CA TYR A 253 -17.75 -12.48 3.83
C TYR A 253 -17.16 -11.97 5.15
N PRO A 254 -17.33 -12.70 6.27
CA PRO A 254 -16.69 -12.38 7.54
C PRO A 254 -15.17 -12.22 7.39
N ILE A 255 -14.63 -11.09 7.86
CA ILE A 255 -13.19 -10.84 7.87
C ILE A 255 -12.64 -11.24 9.23
N ARG A 256 -11.54 -11.99 9.24
CA ARG A 256 -10.92 -12.42 10.49
C ARG A 256 -10.24 -11.28 11.25
N ASN A 257 -10.23 -11.32 12.58
CA ASN A 257 -9.57 -10.31 13.42
C ASN A 257 -8.08 -10.15 13.05
N GLU A 258 -7.40 -11.26 12.73
CA GLU A 258 -5.98 -11.26 12.35
C GLU A 258 -5.72 -10.38 11.12
N MET A 259 -6.72 -10.17 10.26
CA MET A 259 -6.63 -9.31 9.07
C MET A 259 -6.93 -7.83 9.36
N LEU A 260 -7.55 -7.53 10.50
CA LEU A 260 -7.97 -6.19 10.91
C LEU A 260 -7.04 -5.60 11.98
N ASP A 261 -6.40 -6.47 12.77
CA ASP A 261 -5.53 -6.12 13.87
C ASP A 261 -4.10 -5.75 13.43
N PRO A 262 -3.42 -4.90 14.22
CA PRO A 262 -3.93 -4.20 15.40
C PRO A 262 -4.91 -3.08 15.05
N ILE A 263 -6.01 -2.98 15.80
CA ILE A 263 -6.91 -1.82 15.76
C ILE A 263 -6.40 -0.74 16.70
N ARG A 264 -6.21 0.47 16.19
CA ARG A 264 -5.74 1.63 16.96
C ARG A 264 -6.77 2.74 16.98
N LYS A 265 -6.96 3.35 18.14
CA LYS A 265 -7.87 4.49 18.33
C LYS A 265 -7.08 5.78 18.48
N VAL A 266 -7.19 6.68 17.50
CA VAL A 266 -6.53 8.00 17.54
C VAL A 266 -7.59 9.09 17.44
N LYS A 267 -7.69 9.92 18.50
CA LYS A 267 -8.69 11.01 18.60
C LYS A 267 -10.11 10.55 18.29
N GLY A 268 -10.50 9.38 18.81
CA GLY A 268 -11.84 8.82 18.64
C GLY A 268 -12.10 8.11 17.30
N VAL A 269 -11.12 8.06 16.39
CA VAL A 269 -11.23 7.37 15.10
C VAL A 269 -10.45 6.06 15.14
N TRP A 270 -11.10 4.96 14.77
CA TRP A 270 -10.46 3.65 14.66
C TRP A 270 -9.68 3.53 13.36
N SER A 271 -8.55 2.85 13.44
CA SER A 271 -7.61 2.59 12.37
C SER A 271 -7.25 1.11 12.38
N TYR A 272 -7.37 0.46 11.23
CA TYR A 272 -7.20 -0.98 11.03
C TYR A 272 -5.92 -1.24 10.24
N SER A 273 -5.16 -2.26 10.61
CA SER A 273 -3.86 -2.56 10.00
C SER A 273 -4.00 -3.53 8.83
N THR A 274 -4.57 -3.05 7.73
CA THR A 274 -4.96 -3.91 6.60
C THR A 274 -4.04 -3.80 5.39
N GLY A 275 -3.12 -2.83 5.38
CA GLY A 275 -2.34 -2.46 4.20
C GLY A 275 -1.32 -3.47 3.71
N LEU A 276 -1.07 -4.58 4.41
CA LEU A 276 -0.17 -5.63 3.95
C LEU A 276 -0.90 -6.85 3.37
N TYR A 277 -2.22 -6.95 3.57
CA TYR A 277 -3.02 -8.02 3.00
C TYR A 277 -3.37 -7.72 1.53
N ASN A 278 -3.43 -8.77 0.71
CA ASN A 278 -3.94 -8.62 -0.66
C ASN A 278 -5.44 -8.29 -0.59
N VAL A 279 -5.88 -7.32 -1.39
CA VAL A 279 -7.30 -6.91 -1.43
C VAL A 279 -8.26 -8.06 -1.75
N ALA A 280 -7.81 -9.07 -2.52
CA ALA A 280 -8.60 -10.25 -2.85
C ALA A 280 -8.79 -11.22 -1.67
N ASP A 281 -7.94 -11.16 -0.64
CA ASP A 281 -8.07 -12.04 0.52
C ASP A 281 -9.30 -11.66 1.37
N PHE A 282 -9.74 -10.40 1.33
CA PHE A 282 -10.91 -9.91 2.06
C PHE A 282 -12.26 -10.38 1.48
N VAL A 283 -12.26 -11.04 0.32
CA VAL A 283 -13.46 -11.65 -0.30
C VAL A 283 -13.39 -13.17 -0.32
N LYS A 284 -12.51 -13.76 0.48
CA LYS A 284 -12.45 -15.21 0.71
C LYS A 284 -13.31 -15.58 1.90
N GLU A 285 -13.86 -16.79 1.85
CA GLU A 285 -14.56 -17.37 3.00
C GLU A 285 -13.55 -18.02 3.94
N PHE A 286 -13.52 -17.55 5.18
CA PHE A 286 -12.73 -18.12 6.26
C PHE A 286 -13.65 -18.49 7.43
N PRO A 287 -13.23 -19.45 8.29
CA PRO A 287 -13.91 -19.66 9.56
C PRO A 287 -13.97 -18.38 10.37
N GLU A 288 -15.12 -18.12 11.01
CA GLU A 288 -15.31 -16.96 11.86
C GLU A 288 -14.48 -17.05 13.15
N ASN A 289 -14.06 -15.91 13.69
CA ASN A 289 -13.52 -15.86 15.04
C ASN A 289 -14.66 -16.04 16.06
N GLU A 290 -14.41 -16.77 17.14
CA GLU A 290 -15.37 -16.92 18.27
C GLU A 290 -15.77 -15.56 18.88
N HIS A 291 -14.81 -14.63 18.91
CA HIS A 291 -15.01 -13.27 19.38
C HIS A 291 -14.56 -12.28 18.32
N GLN A 292 -15.49 -11.45 17.85
CA GLN A 292 -15.24 -10.42 16.84
C GLN A 292 -14.83 -9.10 17.52
N HIS A 293 -13.77 -8.45 17.03
CA HIS A 293 -13.32 -7.15 17.57
C HIS A 293 -14.16 -5.96 17.05
N VAL A 294 -14.85 -6.15 15.92
CA VAL A 294 -15.72 -5.15 15.29
C VAL A 294 -17.04 -5.82 14.88
N HIS A 295 -18.15 -5.09 14.97
CA HIS A 295 -19.44 -5.60 14.49
C HIS A 295 -19.44 -5.66 12.96
N GLN A 296 -19.67 -6.84 12.39
CA GLN A 296 -19.63 -7.05 10.95
C GLN A 296 -21.03 -7.27 10.37
N PHE A 297 -21.32 -6.62 9.25
CA PHE A 297 -22.42 -6.93 8.36
C PHE A 297 -21.85 -7.62 7.13
N ASN A 298 -22.17 -8.90 6.95
CA ASN A 298 -21.62 -9.69 5.85
C ASN A 298 -22.73 -10.07 4.87
N LEU A 299 -22.52 -9.85 3.57
CA LEU A 299 -23.48 -10.22 2.52
C LEU A 299 -23.89 -11.70 2.63
N SER A 300 -22.94 -12.59 2.92
CA SER A 300 -23.18 -14.03 3.05
C SER A 300 -24.08 -14.43 4.22
N LYS A 301 -24.39 -13.51 5.14
CA LYS A 301 -25.16 -13.76 6.37
C LYS A 301 -26.49 -13.00 6.43
N ILE A 302 -26.78 -12.15 5.45
CA ILE A 302 -28.02 -11.37 5.39
C ILE A 302 -28.94 -11.91 4.29
N ASP A 303 -30.23 -11.59 4.37
CA ASP A 303 -31.18 -11.93 3.31
C ASP A 303 -30.77 -11.19 2.02
N PRO A 304 -30.40 -11.90 0.93
CA PRO A 304 -29.91 -11.26 -0.27
C PRO A 304 -31.00 -10.56 -1.08
N THR A 305 -32.27 -10.75 -0.72
CA THR A 305 -33.43 -10.22 -1.45
C THR A 305 -34.05 -8.97 -0.81
N ARG A 306 -33.60 -8.59 0.39
CA ARG A 306 -34.18 -7.48 1.16
C ARG A 306 -33.16 -6.42 1.49
N LEU A 307 -33.61 -5.17 1.59
CA LEU A 307 -32.78 -4.08 2.08
C LEU A 307 -32.40 -4.32 3.55
N LEU A 308 -31.14 -4.06 3.88
CA LEU A 308 -30.65 -4.07 5.24
C LEU A 308 -30.55 -2.62 5.74
N HIS A 309 -31.32 -2.29 6.75
CA HIS A 309 -31.22 -1.01 7.46
C HIS A 309 -30.31 -1.17 8.68
N ILE A 310 -29.24 -0.39 8.73
CA ILE A 310 -28.24 -0.39 9.81
C ILE A 310 -28.62 0.70 10.82
N TRP A 311 -28.67 0.34 12.10
CA TRP A 311 -29.07 1.20 13.23
C TRP A 311 -28.01 1.19 14.35
#